data_AF-A0A6J2XN94-F1
#
_entry.id   AF-A0A6J2XN94-F1
#
_cell.length_a   1.000
_cell.length_b   1.000
_cell.length_c   1.000
_cell.angle_alpha   90.00
_cell.angle_beta   90.00
_cell.angle_gamma   90.00
#
_symmetry.space_group_name_H-M   'P 1'
#
loop_
_entity.id
_entity.type
_entity.pdbx_description
1 polymer ?
#
loop_
_entity_poly.entity_id
_entity_poly.type
_entity_poly.pdbx_seq_one_letter_code
_entity_poly.pdbx_strand_id
1 'polypeptide(L)'
;MCYIKNLLFVGIFTLYCSIIFGQIIKTPPKPTPYHDWDYLIFSQRWPLTTCTEWEQAKKDNTCNLPKDKSLWTIHGVWPTKIGHEGPLFCPSAIHFNPDELTPILDDLKDHWVNVEGNTKPNSFWAHEWNKHGTCASILPQFDSVPNYFRMGLRFNEEYDLYSVLSKGGVIPSNDGYDIAKIYDVLKQYLNKEPTIQCIVDKKTKESFLSEIRICFNKTLDIIDCNQSNKTYGNNYGVTTNCNLKKTIQYISSISTSAIENDESDIFVLMDQSYENLKRLTWLYDFINTLRWLTL
;
A
#
# COMPACT_ATOMS: atom_id res chain seq x y z
N MET A 1 31.73 27.95 79.83
CA MET A 1 31.96 29.41 79.75
C MET A 1 31.61 29.86 78.34
N CYS A 2 30.83 30.95 78.24
CA CYS A 2 30.35 31.68 77.06
C CYS A 2 29.33 31.04 76.09
N TYR A 3 28.11 31.58 76.24
CA TYR A 3 27.02 31.76 75.28
C TYR A 3 27.40 32.66 74.08
N ILE A 4 26.48 32.70 73.08
CA ILE A 4 26.14 33.76 72.08
C ILE A 4 26.23 33.19 70.65
N LYS A 5 25.11 32.76 70.03
CA LYS A 5 24.07 33.51 69.29
C LYS A 5 24.45 33.94 67.85
N ASN A 6 23.72 33.33 66.92
CA ASN A 6 22.99 33.93 65.78
C ASN A 6 23.70 34.51 64.54
N LEU A 7 23.21 33.95 63.42
CA LEU A 7 22.73 34.58 62.19
C LEU A 7 23.68 34.79 60.99
N LEU A 8 23.13 34.36 59.85
CA LEU A 8 23.39 34.76 58.45
C LEU A 8 24.57 34.10 57.76
N PHE A 9 24.29 33.05 56.98
CA PHE A 9 24.53 33.04 55.53
C PHE A 9 23.78 31.84 54.92
N VAL A 10 22.51 32.06 54.56
CA VAL A 10 21.82 31.22 53.59
C VAL A 10 22.35 31.65 52.22
N GLY A 11 23.09 30.76 51.57
CA GLY A 11 23.56 30.98 50.21
C GLY A 11 24.54 29.89 49.82
N ILE A 12 24.30 29.28 48.67
CA ILE A 12 25.11 28.25 48.01
C ILE A 12 24.72 26.80 48.38
N PHE A 13 23.51 26.39 48.01
CA PHE A 13 23.18 24.99 47.71
C PHE A 13 22.00 24.97 46.74
N THR A 14 22.24 25.22 45.45
CA THR A 14 21.32 24.93 44.33
C THR A 14 21.99 25.31 43.00
N LEU A 15 23.18 24.76 42.71
CA LEU A 15 23.75 24.93 41.37
C LEU A 15 24.54 23.73 40.88
N TYR A 16 24.20 22.50 41.26
CA TYR A 16 24.78 21.31 40.64
C TYR A 16 23.81 20.13 40.70
N CYS A 17 22.68 20.23 39.99
CA CYS A 17 21.98 19.06 39.46
C CYS A 17 21.00 19.48 38.35
N SER A 18 21.55 19.92 37.22
CA SER A 18 20.77 20.14 35.99
C SER A 18 21.54 19.56 34.81
N ILE A 19 21.92 18.29 34.94
CA ILE A 19 22.22 17.43 33.79
C ILE A 19 21.10 16.39 33.76
N ILE A 20 19.90 16.86 33.41
CA ILE A 20 18.81 15.98 33.01
C ILE A 20 18.72 16.08 31.50
N PHE A 21 19.01 14.95 30.84
CA PHE A 21 18.56 14.56 29.52
C PHE A 21 18.14 15.70 28.60
N GLY A 22 19.09 16.16 27.78
CA GLY A 22 18.76 16.85 26.54
C GLY A 22 18.03 15.89 25.60
N GLN A 23 16.74 15.65 25.86
CA GLN A 23 15.83 15.18 24.83
C GLN A 23 15.82 16.28 23.77
N ILE A 24 16.42 15.97 22.63
CA ILE A 24 16.15 16.68 21.39
C ILE A 24 14.64 16.55 21.20
N ILE A 25 13.88 17.56 21.62
CA ILE A 25 12.49 17.72 21.22
C ILE A 25 12.58 17.96 19.71
N LYS A 26 12.48 16.89 18.92
CA LYS A 26 12.19 17.02 17.50
C LYS A 26 10.84 17.72 17.47
N THR A 27 10.83 19.01 17.14
CA THR A 27 9.59 19.71 16.84
C THR A 27 8.85 18.85 15.82
N PRO A 28 7.58 18.47 16.07
CA PRO A 28 6.81 17.75 15.06
C PRO A 28 6.89 18.57 13.77
N PRO A 29 7.09 17.91 12.60
CA PRO A 29 7.13 18.62 11.33
C PRO A 29 5.88 19.52 11.26
N LYS A 30 6.10 20.81 11.01
CA LYS A 30 5.01 21.77 10.84
C LYS A 30 4.05 21.16 9.82
N PRO A 31 2.73 21.04 10.12
CA PRO A 31 1.79 20.53 9.14
C PRO A 31 1.99 21.32 7.85
N THR A 32 2.27 20.61 6.75
CA THR A 32 2.28 21.23 5.43
C THR A 32 0.96 21.98 5.28
N PRO A 33 0.96 23.22 4.76
CA PRO A 33 -0.29 23.88 4.41
C PRO A 33 -1.11 22.88 3.61
N TYR A 34 -2.39 22.71 3.96
CA TYR A 34 -3.15 21.54 3.50
C TYR A 34 -3.12 21.37 1.96
N HIS A 35 -2.90 22.44 1.19
CA HIS A 35 -2.83 22.40 -0.26
C HIS A 35 -1.42 22.62 -0.86
N ASP A 36 -0.37 22.49 -0.06
CA ASP A 36 1.02 22.57 -0.52
C ASP A 36 1.51 21.21 -1.00
N TRP A 37 1.55 21.05 -2.32
CA TRP A 37 2.03 19.86 -3.02
C TRP A 37 2.68 20.25 -4.34
N ASP A 38 3.51 19.36 -4.90
CA ASP A 38 4.41 19.69 -6.00
C ASP A 38 3.97 19.08 -7.33
N TYR A 39 3.47 17.85 -7.31
CA TYR A 39 3.05 17.11 -8.50
C TYR A 39 1.87 16.15 -8.20
N LEU A 40 1.27 15.60 -9.24
CA LEU A 40 0.26 14.56 -9.16
C LEU A 40 0.87 13.21 -9.52
N ILE A 41 0.47 12.16 -8.80
CA ILE A 41 0.67 10.77 -9.19
C ILE A 41 -0.65 10.22 -9.70
N PHE A 42 -0.70 9.77 -10.95
CA PHE A 42 -1.77 8.91 -11.43
C PHE A 42 -1.33 7.45 -11.29
N SER A 43 -2.04 6.70 -10.45
CA SER A 43 -1.76 5.28 -10.21
C SER A 43 -2.83 4.40 -10.85
N GLN A 44 -2.38 3.48 -11.69
CA GLN A 44 -3.19 2.38 -12.23
C GLN A 44 -2.72 1.08 -11.61
N ARG A 45 -3.66 0.18 -11.28
CA ARG A 45 -3.41 -1.10 -10.63
C ARG A 45 -3.84 -2.28 -11.50
N TRP A 46 -3.13 -3.40 -11.34
CA TRP A 46 -3.50 -4.66 -11.99
C TRP A 46 -4.52 -5.42 -11.13
N PRO A 47 -5.78 -5.58 -11.60
CA PRO A 47 -6.87 -6.08 -10.75
C PRO A 47 -6.62 -7.47 -10.18
N LEU A 48 -5.98 -8.37 -10.94
CA LEU A 48 -5.74 -9.74 -10.49
C LEU A 48 -4.75 -9.81 -9.33
N THR A 49 -3.72 -8.96 -9.35
CA THR A 49 -2.72 -8.91 -8.27
C THR A 49 -3.32 -8.33 -7.00
N THR A 50 -4.10 -7.25 -7.10
CA THR A 50 -4.86 -6.70 -5.96
C THR A 50 -5.86 -7.72 -5.41
N CYS A 51 -6.60 -8.40 -6.28
CA CYS A 51 -7.57 -9.40 -5.86
C CYS A 51 -6.91 -10.57 -5.12
N THR A 52 -5.78 -11.07 -5.64
CA THR A 52 -5.03 -12.16 -5.01
C THR A 52 -4.59 -11.79 -3.58
N GLU A 53 -4.07 -10.58 -3.37
CA GLU A 53 -3.73 -10.11 -2.02
C GLU A 53 -4.97 -9.96 -1.12
N TRP A 54 -6.07 -9.45 -1.67
CA TRP A 54 -7.32 -9.24 -0.94
C TRP A 54 -7.93 -10.56 -0.46
N GLU A 55 -8.03 -11.58 -1.31
CA GLU A 55 -8.57 -12.89 -0.96
C GLU A 55 -7.66 -13.64 0.03
N GLN A 56 -6.34 -13.47 -0.09
CA GLN A 56 -5.39 -14.06 0.86
C GLN A 56 -5.45 -13.41 2.25
N ALA A 57 -5.85 -12.14 2.33
CA ALA A 57 -5.93 -11.44 3.62
C ALA A 57 -7.04 -11.99 4.52
N LYS A 58 -8.16 -12.45 3.94
CA LYS A 58 -9.28 -13.03 4.69
C LYS A 58 -10.15 -13.92 3.78
N LYS A 59 -10.52 -15.11 4.28
CA LYS A 59 -11.33 -16.11 3.56
C LYS A 59 -12.68 -15.59 3.01
N ASP A 60 -13.32 -14.65 3.70
CA ASP A 60 -14.61 -14.09 3.28
C ASP A 60 -14.48 -12.95 2.25
N ASN A 61 -13.25 -12.55 1.91
CA ASN A 61 -13.03 -11.52 0.91
C ASN A 61 -13.34 -12.08 -0.48
N THR A 62 -13.99 -11.26 -1.29
CA THR A 62 -14.28 -11.51 -2.70
C THR A 62 -13.76 -10.34 -3.51
N CYS A 63 -13.70 -10.48 -4.83
CA CYS A 63 -13.26 -9.40 -5.71
C CYS A 63 -14.33 -8.95 -6.71
N ASN A 64 -14.30 -7.67 -7.05
CA ASN A 64 -14.99 -7.14 -8.23
C ASN A 64 -13.96 -6.92 -9.34
N LEU A 65 -13.90 -7.82 -10.31
CA LEU A 65 -13.01 -7.67 -11.45
C LEU A 65 -13.71 -6.94 -12.60
N PRO A 66 -12.99 -6.10 -13.38
CA PRO A 66 -13.55 -5.53 -14.60
C PRO A 66 -13.91 -6.63 -15.59
N LYS A 67 -14.91 -6.37 -16.44
CA LYS A 67 -15.33 -7.31 -17.49
C LYS A 67 -14.20 -7.55 -18.49
N ASP A 68 -13.50 -6.49 -18.84
CA ASP A 68 -12.33 -6.55 -19.70
C ASP A 68 -11.10 -7.01 -18.89
N LYS A 69 -10.59 -8.20 -19.22
CA LYS A 69 -9.40 -8.78 -18.59
C LYS A 69 -8.09 -8.12 -19.03
N SER A 70 -8.13 -7.29 -20.06
CA SER A 70 -7.02 -6.45 -20.49
C SER A 70 -7.00 -5.08 -19.82
N LEU A 71 -7.88 -4.81 -18.84
CA LEU A 71 -7.95 -3.49 -18.24
C LEU A 71 -7.06 -3.35 -16.99
N TRP A 72 -6.16 -2.36 -17.04
CA TRP A 72 -5.58 -1.77 -15.84
C TRP A 72 -6.58 -0.77 -15.26
N THR A 73 -6.97 -0.94 -14.00
CA THR A 73 -7.97 -0.09 -13.37
C THR A 73 -7.31 1.03 -12.61
N ILE A 74 -8.01 2.15 -12.46
CA ILE A 74 -7.51 3.30 -11.71
C ILE A 74 -7.48 2.94 -10.23
N HIS A 75 -6.34 3.20 -9.59
CA HIS A 75 -6.27 3.28 -8.14
C HIS A 75 -6.61 4.72 -7.71
N GLY A 76 -5.88 5.72 -8.21
CA GLY A 76 -6.27 7.11 -8.01
C GLY A 76 -5.32 8.19 -8.54
N VAL A 77 -5.66 9.43 -8.24
CA VAL A 77 -4.91 10.64 -8.63
C VAL A 77 -4.50 11.39 -7.37
N TRP A 78 -3.21 11.42 -7.06
CA TRP A 78 -2.73 11.79 -5.74
C TRP A 78 -1.80 13.00 -5.78
N PRO A 79 -2.23 14.15 -5.22
CA PRO A 79 -1.34 15.24 -4.87
C PRO A 79 -0.20 14.75 -3.99
N THR A 80 1.03 15.04 -4.41
CA THR A 80 2.26 14.54 -3.79
C THR A 80 3.27 15.66 -3.62
N LYS A 81 3.92 15.68 -2.44
CA LYS A 81 5.05 16.55 -2.10
C LYS A 81 6.36 15.81 -2.33
N ILE A 82 7.37 16.49 -2.87
CA ILE A 82 8.68 15.89 -3.07
C ILE A 82 9.25 15.42 -1.73
N GLY A 83 9.66 14.15 -1.69
CA GLY A 83 10.28 13.52 -0.52
C GLY A 83 9.30 13.03 0.56
N HIS A 84 8.00 13.27 0.42
CA HIS A 84 6.98 12.92 1.40
C HIS A 84 5.71 12.37 0.75
N GLU A 85 4.95 11.53 1.46
CA GLU A 85 3.59 11.20 1.04
C GLU A 85 2.64 12.36 1.35
N GLY A 86 1.64 12.56 0.49
CA GLY A 86 0.60 13.57 0.69
C GLY A 86 0.93 14.94 0.12
N PRO A 87 0.14 15.98 0.45
CA PRO A 87 -0.81 16.10 1.55
C PRO A 87 -2.02 15.17 1.41
N LEU A 88 -2.63 14.84 2.54
CA LEU A 88 -3.76 13.93 2.64
C LEU A 88 -4.88 14.60 3.44
N PHE A 89 -6.13 14.28 3.12
CA PHE A 89 -7.31 14.73 3.87
C PHE A 89 -7.38 16.25 4.05
N CYS A 90 -7.26 16.97 2.95
CA CYS A 90 -7.24 18.42 2.96
C CYS A 90 -8.62 19.00 3.36
N PRO A 91 -8.68 20.04 4.22
CA PRO A 91 -9.92 20.71 4.56
C PRO A 91 -10.61 21.23 3.29
N SER A 92 -11.85 20.82 3.10
CA SER A 92 -12.64 21.17 1.92
C SER A 92 -14.09 21.36 2.32
N ALA A 93 -14.74 22.33 1.68
CA ALA A 93 -16.19 22.52 1.75
C ALA A 93 -16.94 21.59 0.78
N ILE A 94 -16.22 20.90 -0.13
CA ILE A 94 -16.79 19.99 -1.12
C ILE A 94 -16.75 18.57 -0.54
N HIS A 95 -17.90 18.09 -0.10
CA HIS A 95 -18.05 16.75 0.45
C HIS A 95 -18.36 15.73 -0.64
N PHE A 96 -17.92 14.48 -0.45
CA PHE A 96 -18.26 13.40 -1.37
C PHE A 96 -19.77 13.15 -1.37
N ASN A 97 -20.38 13.26 -2.55
CA ASN A 97 -21.75 12.86 -2.80
C ASN A 97 -21.78 11.87 -3.98
N PRO A 98 -22.13 10.59 -3.75
CA PRO A 98 -22.14 9.59 -4.83
C PRO A 98 -23.16 9.90 -5.94
N ASP A 99 -24.24 10.63 -5.63
CA ASP A 99 -25.28 10.94 -6.63
C ASP A 99 -24.75 11.84 -7.76
N GLU A 100 -23.73 12.66 -7.48
CA GLU A 100 -23.07 13.51 -8.49
C GLU A 100 -22.30 12.69 -9.53
N LEU A 101 -22.00 11.42 -9.23
CA LEU A 101 -21.29 10.51 -10.12
C LEU A 101 -22.23 9.75 -11.06
N THR A 102 -23.55 9.87 -10.89
CA THR A 102 -24.55 9.20 -11.75
C THR A 102 -24.24 9.33 -13.26
N PRO A 103 -23.82 10.50 -13.79
CA PRO A 103 -23.52 10.63 -15.22
C PRO A 103 -22.30 9.86 -15.72
N ILE A 104 -21.42 9.39 -14.83
CA ILE A 104 -20.16 8.69 -15.14
C ILE A 104 -20.04 7.36 -14.38
N LEU A 105 -21.14 6.87 -13.82
CA LEU A 105 -21.12 5.74 -12.90
C LEU A 105 -20.72 4.43 -13.58
N ASP A 106 -21.12 4.24 -14.84
CA ASP A 106 -20.77 3.03 -15.59
C ASP A 106 -19.29 3.01 -15.95
N ASP A 107 -18.73 4.14 -16.38
CA ASP A 107 -17.29 4.29 -16.61
C ASP A 107 -16.49 4.02 -15.32
N LEU A 108 -16.96 4.53 -14.17
CA LEU A 108 -16.33 4.27 -12.88
C LEU A 108 -16.39 2.80 -12.47
N LYS A 109 -17.50 2.10 -12.75
CA LYS A 109 -17.64 0.67 -12.42
C LYS A 109 -16.73 -0.22 -13.26
N ASP A 110 -16.32 0.22 -14.44
CA ASP A 110 -15.42 -0.54 -15.30
C ASP A 110 -13.96 -0.11 -15.09
N HIS A 111 -13.67 1.20 -15.16
CA HIS A 111 -12.30 1.73 -15.18
C HIS A 111 -11.75 2.11 -13.81
N TRP A 112 -12.59 2.54 -12.86
CA TRP A 112 -12.18 2.91 -11.50
C TRP A 112 -12.81 1.99 -10.45
N VAL A 113 -12.94 0.71 -10.77
CA VAL A 113 -13.64 -0.27 -9.93
C VAL A 113 -12.95 -0.46 -8.58
N ASN A 114 -13.76 -0.64 -7.54
CA ASN A 114 -13.26 -1.18 -6.29
C ASN A 114 -13.03 -2.68 -6.43
N VAL A 115 -11.78 -3.08 -6.68
CA VAL A 115 -11.39 -4.49 -6.82
C VAL A 115 -11.67 -5.28 -5.54
N GLU A 116 -11.55 -4.64 -4.37
CA GLU A 116 -11.85 -5.26 -3.08
C GLU A 116 -13.38 -5.36 -2.87
N GLY A 117 -13.91 -6.56 -3.11
CA GLY A 117 -15.31 -6.91 -2.88
C GLY A 117 -15.65 -7.06 -1.40
N ASN A 118 -16.95 -7.20 -1.12
CA ASN A 118 -17.52 -7.23 0.24
C ASN A 118 -17.20 -5.98 1.08
N THR A 119 -17.00 -4.85 0.41
CA THR A 119 -16.79 -3.52 0.99
C THR A 119 -18.08 -2.69 0.93
N LYS A 120 -18.12 -1.57 1.65
CA LYS A 120 -19.29 -0.68 1.64
C LYS A 120 -19.47 -0.04 0.26
N PRO A 121 -20.72 0.16 -0.22
CA PRO A 121 -20.95 0.84 -1.49
C PRO A 121 -20.24 2.20 -1.56
N ASN A 122 -19.60 2.48 -2.69
CA ASN A 122 -18.87 3.72 -2.98
C ASN A 122 -17.72 4.06 -2.00
N SER A 123 -17.35 3.16 -1.07
CA SER A 123 -16.36 3.50 -0.03
C SER A 123 -14.98 3.81 -0.60
N PHE A 124 -14.63 3.15 -1.72
CA PHE A 124 -13.38 3.39 -2.41
C PHE A 124 -13.35 4.79 -3.04
N TRP A 125 -14.37 5.18 -3.79
CA TRP A 125 -14.45 6.52 -4.37
C TRP A 125 -14.54 7.61 -3.30
N ALA A 126 -15.29 7.35 -2.21
CA ALA A 126 -15.31 8.25 -1.06
C ALA A 126 -13.91 8.38 -0.42
N HIS A 127 -13.14 7.29 -0.32
CA HIS A 127 -11.77 7.31 0.19
C HIS A 127 -10.87 8.16 -0.71
N GLU A 128 -10.85 7.87 -2.01
CA GLU A 128 -10.03 8.59 -2.99
C GLU A 128 -10.35 10.08 -3.02
N TRP A 129 -11.63 10.47 -2.99
CA TRP A 129 -12.00 11.88 -2.90
C TRP A 129 -11.54 12.51 -1.59
N ASN A 130 -11.92 11.93 -0.45
CA ASN A 130 -11.66 12.55 0.85
C ASN A 130 -10.17 12.68 1.14
N LYS A 131 -9.39 11.66 0.78
CA LYS A 131 -7.94 11.60 1.05
C LYS A 131 -7.13 12.39 0.04
N HIS A 132 -7.48 12.35 -1.25
CA HIS A 132 -6.67 12.88 -2.33
C HIS A 132 -7.37 13.96 -3.16
N GLY A 133 -8.64 13.74 -3.54
CA GLY A 133 -9.42 14.69 -4.34
C GLY A 133 -9.61 16.05 -3.66
N THR A 134 -9.84 16.09 -2.35
CA THR A 134 -9.91 17.34 -1.56
C THR A 134 -8.65 18.18 -1.73
N CYS A 135 -7.48 17.55 -1.77
CA CYS A 135 -6.19 18.21 -1.95
C CYS A 135 -5.94 18.66 -3.40
N ALA A 136 -6.47 17.92 -4.37
CA ALA A 136 -6.36 18.22 -5.80
C ALA A 136 -7.28 19.38 -6.22
N SER A 137 -8.37 19.62 -5.48
CA SER A 137 -9.43 20.57 -5.80
C SER A 137 -9.01 22.04 -5.95
N ILE A 138 -7.76 22.38 -5.62
CA ILE A 138 -7.18 23.70 -5.94
C ILE A 138 -6.92 23.91 -7.43
N LEU A 139 -6.86 22.83 -8.21
CA LEU A 139 -6.71 22.89 -9.65
C LEU A 139 -8.10 22.90 -10.31
N PRO A 140 -8.35 23.81 -11.29
CA PRO A 140 -9.65 23.89 -11.98
C PRO A 140 -10.13 22.57 -12.60
N GLN A 141 -9.20 21.68 -12.94
CA GLN A 141 -9.47 20.38 -13.54
C GLN A 141 -10.03 19.34 -12.55
N PHE A 142 -9.91 19.59 -11.23
CA PHE A 142 -10.31 18.69 -10.15
C PHE A 142 -11.20 19.38 -9.10
N ASP A 143 -11.72 20.56 -9.40
CA ASP A 143 -12.40 21.48 -8.48
C ASP A 143 -13.80 21.02 -8.00
N SER A 144 -14.19 19.80 -8.35
CA SER A 144 -15.43 19.15 -7.90
C SER A 144 -15.28 17.63 -7.89
N VAL A 145 -16.18 16.94 -7.18
CA VAL A 145 -16.21 15.47 -7.15
C VAL A 145 -16.28 14.90 -8.58
N PRO A 146 -17.23 15.29 -9.45
CA PRO A 146 -17.28 14.77 -10.82
C PRO A 146 -16.02 15.09 -11.64
N ASN A 147 -15.45 16.29 -11.50
CA ASN A 147 -14.27 16.68 -12.29
C ASN A 147 -13.04 15.85 -11.92
N TYR A 148 -12.83 15.57 -10.63
CA TYR A 148 -11.75 14.70 -10.18
C TYR A 148 -11.85 13.29 -10.78
N PHE A 149 -13.05 12.70 -10.75
CA PHE A 149 -13.28 11.38 -11.30
C PHE A 149 -13.18 11.34 -12.83
N ARG A 150 -13.74 12.34 -13.54
CA ARG A 150 -13.59 12.47 -15.00
C ARG A 150 -12.14 12.59 -15.43
N MET A 151 -11.32 13.32 -14.66
CA MET A 151 -9.91 13.47 -14.99
C MET A 151 -9.14 12.15 -14.86
N GLY A 152 -9.39 11.37 -13.80
CA GLY A 152 -8.79 10.04 -13.68
C GLY A 152 -9.25 9.08 -14.78
N LEU A 153 -10.54 9.11 -15.17
CA LEU A 153 -11.05 8.35 -16.30
C LEU A 153 -10.36 8.73 -17.62
N ARG A 154 -10.22 10.04 -17.88
CA ARG A 154 -9.48 10.54 -19.04
C ARG A 154 -8.02 10.07 -19.05
N PHE A 155 -7.34 10.10 -17.91
CA PHE A 155 -5.97 9.58 -17.82
C PHE A 155 -5.91 8.07 -18.07
N ASN A 156 -6.89 7.28 -17.63
CA ASN A 156 -6.90 5.84 -17.92
C ASN A 156 -7.08 5.54 -19.41
N GLU A 157 -7.90 6.32 -20.10
CA GLU A 157 -8.05 6.24 -21.57
C GLU A 157 -6.77 6.65 -22.30
N GLU A 158 -6.14 7.75 -21.90
CA GLU A 158 -4.93 8.29 -22.55
C GLU A 158 -3.70 7.41 -22.30
N TYR A 159 -3.62 6.78 -21.13
CA TYR A 159 -2.49 5.98 -20.69
C TYR A 159 -2.87 4.50 -20.52
N ASP A 160 -3.40 3.89 -21.59
CA ASP A 160 -3.72 2.46 -21.67
C ASP A 160 -2.46 1.59 -21.50
N LEU A 161 -2.22 1.17 -20.26
CA LEU A 161 -1.04 0.39 -19.90
C LEU A 161 -1.02 -1.00 -20.53
N TYR A 162 -2.17 -1.63 -20.77
CA TYR A 162 -2.18 -2.94 -21.39
C TYR A 162 -1.71 -2.86 -22.83
N SER A 163 -2.23 -1.89 -23.59
CA SER A 163 -1.82 -1.67 -24.99
C SER A 163 -0.34 -1.27 -25.08
N VAL A 164 0.14 -0.43 -24.16
CA VAL A 164 1.56 -0.04 -24.10
C VAL A 164 2.46 -1.24 -23.80
N LEU A 165 2.17 -1.99 -22.74
CA LEU A 165 2.97 -3.14 -22.32
C LEU A 165 2.96 -4.24 -23.39
N SER A 166 1.78 -4.56 -23.95
CA SER A 166 1.63 -5.60 -24.97
C SER A 166 2.37 -5.29 -26.27
N LYS A 167 2.35 -4.03 -26.74
CA LYS A 167 3.19 -3.58 -27.87
C LYS A 167 4.68 -3.78 -27.61
N GLY A 168 5.09 -3.67 -26.35
CA GLY A 168 6.45 -3.96 -25.90
C GLY A 168 6.76 -5.44 -25.68
N GLY A 169 5.81 -6.35 -25.90
CA GLY A 169 5.94 -7.79 -25.63
C GLY A 169 5.80 -8.18 -24.15
N VAL A 170 5.28 -7.29 -23.32
CA VAL A 170 4.96 -7.55 -21.91
C VAL A 170 3.45 -7.78 -21.80
N ILE A 171 3.05 -9.04 -21.69
CA ILE A 171 1.65 -9.46 -21.55
C ILE A 171 1.47 -10.23 -20.25
N PRO A 172 0.25 -10.44 -19.76
CA PRO A 172 0.05 -11.24 -18.56
C PRO A 172 0.71 -12.63 -18.68
N SER A 173 1.66 -12.92 -17.80
CA SER A 173 2.43 -14.16 -17.71
C SER A 173 2.89 -14.42 -16.27
N ASN A 174 2.77 -15.68 -15.84
CA ASN A 174 3.23 -16.16 -14.54
C ASN A 174 4.76 -16.40 -14.50
N ASP A 175 5.41 -16.54 -15.66
CA ASP A 175 6.89 -16.67 -15.74
C ASP A 175 7.58 -15.34 -15.36
N GLY A 176 6.85 -14.23 -15.53
CA GLY A 176 7.27 -12.88 -15.20
C GLY A 176 8.32 -12.30 -16.15
N TYR A 177 8.76 -11.07 -15.83
CA TYR A 177 9.69 -10.29 -16.63
C TYR A 177 10.77 -9.67 -15.75
N ASP A 178 11.96 -9.44 -16.32
CA ASP A 178 12.92 -8.54 -15.69
C ASP A 178 12.34 -7.13 -15.59
N ILE A 179 12.59 -6.45 -14.45
CA ILE A 179 12.10 -5.09 -14.23
C ILE A 179 12.53 -4.12 -15.35
N ALA A 180 13.73 -4.33 -15.90
CA ALA A 180 14.28 -3.52 -16.98
C ALA A 180 13.40 -3.57 -18.22
N LYS A 181 12.90 -4.77 -18.58
CA LYS A 181 12.02 -4.94 -19.74
C LYS A 181 10.71 -4.16 -19.58
N ILE A 182 10.09 -4.23 -18.40
CA ILE A 182 8.84 -3.49 -18.10
C ILE A 182 9.12 -1.99 -18.14
N TYR A 183 10.20 -1.55 -17.49
CA TYR A 183 10.57 -0.15 -17.40
C TYR A 183 10.92 0.46 -18.76
N ASP A 184 11.69 -0.22 -19.60
CA ASP A 184 12.10 0.27 -20.92
C ASP A 184 10.90 0.50 -21.83
N VAL A 185 9.92 -0.42 -21.81
CA VAL A 185 8.67 -0.28 -22.58
C VAL A 185 7.89 0.97 -22.14
N LEU A 186 7.73 1.17 -20.84
CA LEU A 186 7.00 2.32 -20.30
C LEU A 186 7.76 3.63 -20.54
N LYS A 187 9.09 3.64 -20.35
CA LYS A 187 9.93 4.83 -20.58
C LYS A 187 9.94 5.24 -22.04
N GLN A 188 10.00 4.27 -22.96
CA GLN A 188 9.92 4.53 -24.40
C GLN A 188 8.58 5.17 -24.79
N TYR A 189 7.48 4.71 -24.20
CA TYR A 189 6.15 5.26 -24.46
C TYR A 189 5.95 6.66 -23.86
N LEU A 190 6.31 6.83 -22.57
CA LEU A 190 6.05 8.07 -21.83
C LEU A 190 7.09 9.16 -22.12
N ASN A 191 8.27 8.81 -22.63
CA ASN A 191 9.46 9.67 -22.70
C ASN A 191 9.78 10.33 -21.33
N LYS A 192 9.42 9.63 -20.25
CA LYS A 192 9.54 10.03 -18.84
C LYS A 192 9.73 8.80 -17.98
N GLU A 193 10.16 8.99 -16.74
CA GLU A 193 10.45 7.89 -15.81
C GLU A 193 9.24 7.57 -14.92
N PRO A 194 8.50 6.47 -15.20
CA PRO A 194 7.41 6.02 -14.33
C PRO A 194 7.94 5.34 -13.07
N THR A 195 7.03 5.09 -12.13
CA THR A 195 7.29 4.22 -10.98
C THR A 195 6.55 2.89 -11.15
N ILE A 196 7.21 1.78 -10.84
CA ILE A 196 6.65 0.42 -10.92
C ILE A 196 6.56 -0.14 -9.51
N GLN A 197 5.39 -0.60 -9.10
CA GLN A 197 5.17 -1.18 -7.77
C GLN A 197 4.74 -2.63 -7.87
N CYS A 198 5.19 -3.43 -6.90
CA CYS A 198 4.83 -4.82 -6.74
C CYS A 198 4.21 -5.07 -5.37
N ILE A 199 3.37 -6.09 -5.31
CA ILE A 199 3.12 -6.83 -4.06
C ILE A 199 4.21 -7.88 -3.96
N VAL A 200 4.93 -7.88 -2.84
CA VAL A 200 6.04 -8.80 -2.60
C VAL A 200 5.61 -9.82 -1.57
N ASP A 201 5.56 -11.09 -1.96
CA ASP A 201 5.21 -12.17 -1.04
C ASP A 201 6.24 -12.23 0.11
N LYS A 202 5.73 -12.31 1.34
CA LYS A 202 6.59 -12.22 2.53
C LYS A 202 7.46 -13.46 2.71
N LYS A 203 7.02 -14.64 2.25
CA LYS A 203 7.69 -15.94 2.41
C LYS A 203 8.62 -16.23 1.23
N THR A 204 8.07 -16.28 0.02
CA THR A 204 8.80 -16.63 -1.23
C THR A 204 9.62 -15.46 -1.76
N LYS A 205 9.33 -14.23 -1.36
CA LYS A 205 9.92 -13.00 -1.91
C LYS A 205 9.64 -12.79 -3.39
N GLU A 206 8.67 -13.50 -3.95
CA GLU A 206 8.19 -13.26 -5.32
C GLU A 206 7.54 -11.89 -5.41
N SER A 207 7.63 -11.29 -6.59
CA SER A 207 7.08 -9.97 -6.86
C SER A 207 6.01 -10.06 -7.92
N PHE A 208 4.83 -9.58 -7.59
CA PHE A 208 3.67 -9.52 -8.46
C PHE A 208 3.46 -8.07 -8.86
N LEU A 209 3.51 -7.78 -10.16
CA LEU A 209 3.30 -6.45 -10.70
C LEU A 209 1.92 -5.94 -10.26
N SER A 210 1.89 -4.85 -9.51
CA SER A 210 0.68 -4.38 -8.84
C SER A 210 0.23 -3.02 -9.34
N GLU A 211 1.14 -2.04 -9.42
CA GLU A 211 0.80 -0.70 -9.89
C GLU A 211 1.86 -0.13 -10.82
N ILE A 212 1.41 0.71 -11.76
CA ILE A 212 2.27 1.60 -12.53
C ILE A 212 1.77 3.02 -12.30
N ARG A 213 2.73 3.91 -12.00
CA ARG A 213 2.47 5.29 -11.61
C ARG A 213 3.12 6.25 -12.59
N ILE A 214 2.32 7.19 -13.09
CA ILE A 214 2.70 8.25 -14.01
C ILE A 214 2.58 9.58 -13.26
N CYS A 215 3.55 10.48 -13.43
CA CYS A 215 3.59 11.72 -12.69
C CYS A 215 3.32 12.93 -13.58
N PHE A 216 2.61 13.91 -13.04
CA PHE A 216 2.22 15.13 -13.76
C PHE A 216 2.56 16.37 -12.94
N ASN A 217 3.00 17.43 -13.61
CA ASN A 217 3.04 18.75 -12.97
C ASN A 217 1.61 19.31 -12.79
N LYS A 218 1.49 20.51 -12.21
CA LYS A 218 0.19 21.17 -11.99
C LYS A 218 -0.50 21.66 -13.28
N THR A 219 0.21 21.73 -14.40
CA THR A 219 -0.35 22.03 -15.73
C THR A 219 -0.78 20.77 -16.49
N LEU A 220 -0.63 19.59 -15.86
CA LEU A 220 -0.96 18.27 -16.41
C LEU A 220 -0.03 17.79 -17.52
N ASP A 221 1.21 18.31 -17.58
CA ASP A 221 2.26 17.72 -18.42
C ASP A 221 2.95 16.57 -17.67
N ILE A 222 3.28 15.50 -18.39
CA ILE A 222 4.01 14.36 -17.83
C ILE A 222 5.41 14.80 -17.40
N ILE A 223 5.77 14.42 -16.18
CA ILE A 223 7.10 14.63 -15.59
C ILE A 223 7.68 13.30 -15.09
N ASP A 224 8.98 13.29 -14.82
CA ASP A 224 9.63 12.12 -14.21
C ASP A 224 9.11 11.91 -12.77
N CYS A 225 8.84 10.67 -12.38
CA CYS A 225 8.39 10.37 -11.02
C CYS A 225 9.51 10.35 -9.98
N ASN A 226 10.76 10.31 -10.41
CA ASN A 226 11.95 10.17 -9.56
C ASN A 226 12.34 11.46 -8.80
N GLN A 227 11.41 12.40 -8.59
CA GLN A 227 11.63 13.75 -8.04
C GLN A 227 12.33 13.77 -6.65
N SER A 228 12.45 12.64 -5.96
CA SER A 228 13.11 12.51 -4.65
C SER A 228 14.46 11.78 -4.66
N ASN A 229 15.04 11.45 -5.83
CA ASN A 229 16.34 10.75 -5.97
C ASN A 229 16.47 9.42 -5.18
N LYS A 230 15.37 8.85 -4.68
CA LYS A 230 15.38 7.50 -4.08
C LYS A 230 15.33 6.44 -5.17
N THR A 231 16.36 6.40 -6.01
CA THR A 231 16.66 5.21 -6.81
C THR A 231 17.08 4.13 -5.83
N TYR A 232 16.20 3.16 -5.56
CA TYR A 232 16.54 2.01 -4.72
C TYR A 232 17.55 1.13 -5.45
N GLY A 233 18.84 1.45 -5.29
CA GLY A 233 19.99 0.54 -5.44
C GLY A 233 19.99 -0.36 -6.67
N ASN A 234 19.51 0.12 -7.82
CA ASN A 234 19.46 -0.69 -9.04
C ASN A 234 20.18 -0.01 -10.19
N ASN A 235 20.84 -0.82 -11.02
CA ASN A 235 21.65 -0.37 -12.15
C ASN A 235 20.80 0.27 -13.28
N TYR A 236 19.48 0.29 -13.14
CA TYR A 236 18.53 0.74 -14.16
C TYR A 236 17.87 2.09 -13.82
N GLY A 237 18.10 2.65 -12.64
CA GLY A 237 17.49 3.91 -12.19
C GLY A 237 15.98 3.83 -11.92
N VAL A 238 15.39 2.63 -11.84
CA VAL A 238 13.94 2.46 -11.69
C VAL A 238 13.50 2.77 -10.26
N THR A 239 12.47 3.60 -10.09
CA THR A 239 11.82 3.78 -8.79
C THR A 239 10.84 2.62 -8.57
N THR A 240 11.15 1.71 -7.65
CA THR A 240 10.34 0.51 -7.42
C THR A 240 10.56 -0.11 -6.04
N ASN A 241 9.53 -0.78 -5.52
CA ASN A 241 9.59 -1.64 -4.33
C ASN A 241 9.70 -3.15 -4.68
N CYS A 242 9.73 -3.49 -5.97
CA CYS A 242 9.81 -4.87 -6.44
C CYS A 242 11.13 -5.54 -6.04
N ASN A 243 11.12 -6.86 -5.85
CA ASN A 243 12.33 -7.64 -5.61
C ASN A 243 13.10 -7.87 -6.91
N LEU A 244 14.18 -7.10 -7.09
CA LEU A 244 14.97 -7.11 -8.32
C LEU A 244 15.87 -8.34 -8.51
N LYS A 245 15.91 -9.25 -7.52
CA LYS A 245 16.63 -10.53 -7.64
C LYS A 245 15.79 -11.62 -8.30
N LYS A 246 14.52 -11.35 -8.60
CA LYS A 246 13.56 -12.27 -9.20
C LYS A 246 12.87 -11.60 -10.38
N THR A 247 12.29 -12.42 -11.26
CA THR A 247 11.35 -11.92 -12.26
C THR A 247 10.09 -11.37 -11.59
N ILE A 248 9.47 -10.39 -12.24
CA ILE A 248 8.25 -9.74 -11.80
C ILE A 248 7.08 -10.41 -12.51
N GLN A 249 6.23 -11.11 -11.78
CA GLN A 249 5.08 -11.80 -12.33
C GLN A 249 3.98 -10.81 -12.68
N TYR A 250 3.54 -10.81 -13.94
CA TYR A 250 2.39 -10.04 -14.40
C TYR A 250 1.22 -11.02 -14.57
N ILE A 251 0.58 -11.44 -13.48
CA ILE A 251 -0.25 -12.65 -13.48
C ILE A 251 -1.47 -12.56 -14.42
N SER A 252 -1.78 -13.67 -15.10
CA SER A 252 -2.94 -13.78 -16.01
C SER A 252 -4.18 -14.40 -15.36
N SER A 253 -4.03 -14.96 -14.15
CA SER A 253 -5.10 -15.59 -13.39
C SER A 253 -4.78 -15.56 -11.90
N ILE A 254 -5.81 -15.56 -11.06
CA ILE A 254 -5.67 -15.80 -9.62
C ILE A 254 -5.27 -17.28 -9.45
N SER A 255 -4.11 -17.55 -8.85
CA SER A 255 -3.70 -18.93 -8.58
C SER A 255 -4.46 -19.47 -7.37
N THR A 256 -5.20 -20.56 -7.55
CA THR A 256 -5.85 -21.32 -6.47
C THR A 256 -4.86 -22.04 -5.54
N SER A 257 -3.55 -21.98 -5.81
CA SER A 257 -2.51 -22.69 -5.06
C SER A 257 -2.28 -22.21 -3.61
N ALA A 258 -3.03 -21.21 -3.14
CA ALA A 258 -3.05 -20.80 -1.73
C ALA A 258 -4.13 -21.54 -0.90
N ILE A 259 -5.02 -22.31 -1.53
CA ILE A 259 -6.15 -22.99 -0.84
C ILE A 259 -5.80 -24.43 -0.44
N GLU A 260 -4.81 -25.08 -1.06
CA GLU A 260 -4.51 -26.51 -0.80
C GLU A 260 -3.41 -26.79 0.25
N ASN A 261 -2.72 -25.79 0.79
CA ASN A 261 -1.56 -26.02 1.68
C ASN A 261 -1.80 -25.74 3.18
N ASP A 262 -3.04 -25.52 3.62
CA ASP A 262 -3.34 -25.26 5.05
C ASP A 262 -4.10 -26.41 5.75
N GLU A 263 -4.84 -27.23 5.00
CA GLU A 263 -5.53 -28.39 5.60
C GLU A 263 -4.55 -29.50 5.99
N SER A 264 -3.49 -29.76 5.22
CA SER A 264 -2.53 -30.82 5.56
C SER A 264 -1.76 -30.54 6.84
N ASP A 265 -1.37 -29.28 7.07
CA ASP A 265 -0.59 -28.89 8.25
C ASP A 265 -1.45 -28.91 9.52
N ILE A 266 -2.72 -28.52 9.44
CA ILE A 266 -3.68 -28.65 10.55
C ILE A 266 -3.91 -30.14 10.90
N PHE A 267 -4.11 -31.01 9.91
CA PHE A 267 -4.29 -32.45 10.15
C PHE A 267 -3.04 -33.07 10.79
N VAL A 268 -1.83 -32.71 10.33
CA VAL A 268 -0.57 -33.20 10.91
C VAL A 268 -0.39 -32.72 12.36
N LEU A 269 -0.71 -31.45 12.65
CA LEU A 269 -0.63 -30.91 14.02
C LEU A 269 -1.68 -31.54 14.95
N MET A 270 -2.89 -31.82 14.45
CA MET A 270 -3.94 -32.50 15.21
C MET A 270 -3.56 -33.96 15.52
N ASP A 271 -2.97 -34.69 14.57
CA ASP A 271 -2.55 -36.08 14.75
C ASP A 271 -1.39 -36.18 15.78
N GLN A 272 -0.41 -35.29 15.69
CA GLN A 272 0.67 -35.19 16.69
C GLN A 272 0.14 -34.87 18.09
N SER A 273 -0.82 -33.93 18.20
CA SER A 273 -1.45 -33.60 19.48
C SER A 273 -2.24 -34.79 20.05
N TYR A 274 -2.93 -35.55 19.20
CA TYR A 274 -3.71 -36.72 19.60
C TYR A 274 -2.83 -37.87 20.10
N GLU A 275 -1.72 -38.16 19.41
CA GLU A 275 -0.77 -39.20 19.85
C GLU A 275 -0.04 -38.81 21.15
N ASN A 276 0.26 -37.52 21.35
CA ASN A 276 0.80 -37.04 22.62
C ASN A 276 -0.21 -37.19 23.78
N LEU A 277 -1.49 -36.90 23.53
CA LEU A 277 -2.55 -37.08 24.53
C LEU A 277 -2.69 -38.56 24.92
N LYS A 278 -2.68 -39.48 23.94
CA LYS A 278 -2.71 -40.93 24.20
C LYS A 278 -1.54 -41.41 25.05
N ARG A 279 -0.33 -40.90 24.80
CA ARG A 279 0.86 -41.24 25.60
C ARG A 279 0.71 -40.77 27.04
N LEU A 280 0.18 -39.57 27.26
CA LEU A 280 -0.04 -39.03 28.60
C LEU A 280 -1.11 -39.81 29.36
N THR A 281 -2.22 -40.18 28.72
CA THR A 281 -3.26 -41.03 29.33
C THR A 281 -2.72 -42.42 29.67
N TRP A 282 -1.95 -43.03 28.76
CA TRP A 282 -1.30 -44.32 29.04
C TRP A 282 -0.34 -44.23 30.23
N LEU A 283 0.47 -43.16 30.31
CA LEU A 283 1.41 -42.97 31.41
C LEU A 283 0.68 -42.80 32.75
N TYR A 284 -0.43 -42.05 32.74
CA TYR A 284 -1.29 -41.86 33.91
C TYR A 284 -1.90 -43.17 34.39
N ASP A 285 -2.46 -43.97 33.48
CA ASP A 285 -3.06 -45.27 33.79
C ASP A 285 -2.01 -46.28 34.28
N PHE A 286 -0.81 -46.26 33.68
CA PHE A 286 0.32 -47.08 34.11
C PHE A 286 0.79 -46.72 35.53
N ILE A 287 0.97 -45.43 35.82
CA ILE A 287 1.34 -44.95 37.17
C ILE A 287 0.28 -45.32 38.21
N ASN A 288 -1.00 -45.17 37.87
CA ASN A 288 -2.09 -45.53 38.77
C ASN A 288 -2.18 -47.04 39.01
N THR A 289 -1.90 -47.87 38.00
CA THR A 289 -1.85 -49.33 38.14
C THR A 289 -0.68 -49.74 39.04
N LEU A 290 0.49 -49.11 38.90
CA LEU A 290 1.62 -49.35 39.79
C LEU A 290 1.31 -48.95 41.25
N ARG A 291 0.62 -47.82 41.48
CA ARG A 291 0.16 -47.43 42.82
C ARG A 291 -0.74 -48.47 43.46
N TRP A 292 -1.61 -49.13 42.68
CA TRP A 292 -2.50 -50.19 43.15
C TRP A 292 -1.77 -51.49 43.52
N LEU A 293 -0.61 -51.77 42.92
CA LEU A 293 0.18 -52.99 43.18
C LEU A 293 1.15 -52.84 44.36
N THR A 294 1.36 -51.63 44.87
CA THR A 294 2.24 -51.32 46.01
C THR A 294 1.51 -51.07 47.33
N LEU A 295 0.18 -51.23 47.34
CA LEU A 295 -0.69 -51.23 48.53
C LEU A 295 -1.15 -52.67 48.82
#